data_AF-A0A7X8L9B1-F1
#
_entry.id   AF-A0A7X8L9B1-F1
#
_cell.length_a   1.000
_cell.length_b   1.000
_cell.length_c   1.000
_cell.angle_alpha   90.00
_cell.angle_beta   90.00
_cell.angle_gamma   90.00
#
_symmetry.space_group_name_H-M   'P 1'
#
loop_
_entity.id
_entity.type
_entity.pdbx_description
1 polymer ?
#
loop_
_entity_poly.entity_id
_entity_poly.type
_entity_poly.pdbx_seq_one_letter_code
_entity_poly.pdbx_strand_id
1 'polypeptide(L)'
;MQKFGCIQGGANITMAYFDDISLQYIKEESREPEKMGNSDFEEPTEEYKIPNWVPYLNPPVENTKVIVTDEEAYTGKYSIKLVDGNEGQSVGVISGIQNIIPDKTYIASVYAKMVDENKPGANLILLEL
;
A
#
# COMPACT_ATOMS: atom_id res chain seq x y z
N MET A 1 26.44 14.03 50.21
CA MET A 1 27.46 13.33 49.39
C MET A 1 26.90 11.95 49.06
N GLN A 2 26.40 11.77 47.84
CA GLN A 2 25.65 10.58 47.40
C GLN A 2 26.65 9.60 46.77
N LYS A 3 26.73 8.36 47.28
CA LYS A 3 27.54 7.30 46.67
C LYS A 3 26.67 6.56 45.66
N PHE A 4 26.97 6.75 44.37
CA PHE A 4 26.49 5.90 43.29
C PHE A 4 27.22 4.56 43.38
N GLY A 5 26.47 3.48 43.66
CA GLY A 5 26.97 2.12 43.58
C GLY A 5 26.79 1.58 42.16
N CYS A 6 27.89 1.16 41.54
CA CYS A 6 27.94 0.55 40.22
C CYS A 6 27.22 -0.82 40.24
N ILE A 7 26.30 -1.07 39.31
CA ILE A 7 25.72 -2.41 39.15
C ILE A 7 26.67 -3.20 38.26
N GLN A 8 27.43 -4.11 38.85
CA GLN A 8 28.30 -5.02 38.13
C GLN A 8 27.43 -6.18 37.60
N GLY A 9 27.07 -6.12 36.31
CA GLY A 9 26.29 -7.17 35.65
C GLY A 9 27.08 -8.47 35.53
N GLY A 10 27.01 -9.31 36.55
CA GLY A 10 27.43 -10.71 36.46
C GLY A 10 26.35 -11.55 35.78
N ALA A 11 26.75 -12.49 34.92
CA ALA A 11 25.83 -13.49 34.41
C ALA A 11 25.20 -14.26 35.59
N ASN A 12 23.88 -14.18 35.73
CA ASN A 12 23.18 -14.95 36.76
C ASN A 12 22.94 -16.37 36.23
N ILE A 13 23.51 -17.35 36.92
CA ILE A 13 23.13 -18.75 36.75
C ILE A 13 21.84 -18.95 37.55
N THR A 14 20.71 -18.92 36.86
CA THR A 14 19.39 -19.22 37.44
C THR A 14 18.97 -20.63 37.03
N MET A 15 18.43 -21.39 37.98
CA MET A 15 17.77 -22.67 37.71
C MET A 15 16.27 -22.43 37.58
N ALA A 16 15.68 -22.92 36.50
CA ALA A 16 14.23 -22.95 36.31
C ALA A 16 13.79 -24.39 36.02
N TYR A 17 12.68 -24.79 36.64
CA TYR A 17 12.04 -26.08 36.38
C TYR A 17 10.81 -25.83 35.51
N PHE A 18 10.69 -26.60 34.44
CA PHE A 18 9.53 -26.57 33.56
C PHE A 18 8.87 -27.95 33.63
N ASP A 19 7.54 -27.96 33.67
CA ASP A 19 6.73 -29.18 33.63
C ASP A 19 5.59 -28.98 32.62
N ASP A 20 5.05 -30.06 32.07
CA ASP A 20 3.97 -30.05 31.08
C ASP A 20 4.20 -29.19 29.82
N ILE A 21 5.41 -29.23 29.26
CA ILE A 21 5.68 -28.59 27.95
C ILE A 21 4.95 -29.37 26.86
N SER A 22 4.05 -28.71 26.12
CA SER A 22 3.49 -29.23 24.88
C SER A 22 3.94 -28.40 23.69
N LEU A 23 4.42 -29.09 22.65
CA LEU A 23 4.71 -28.50 21.36
C LEU A 23 3.56 -28.85 20.41
N GLN A 24 2.86 -27.85 19.90
CA GLN A 24 1.83 -28.06 18.91
C GLN A 24 2.35 -27.61 17.55
N TYR A 25 2.30 -28.51 16.57
CA TYR A 25 2.50 -28.15 15.18
C TYR A 25 1.23 -27.45 14.69
N ILE A 26 1.29 -26.12 14.61
CA ILE A 26 0.26 -25.35 13.93
C ILE A 26 0.57 -25.47 12.45
N LYS A 27 -0.26 -26.23 11.73
CA LYS A 27 -0.21 -26.25 10.27
C LYS A 27 -0.57 -24.85 9.79
N GLU A 28 0.42 -24.11 9.30
CA GLU A 28 0.17 -22.88 8.55
C GLU A 28 -0.58 -23.27 7.28
N GLU A 29 -1.88 -23.00 7.25
CA GLU A 29 -2.61 -23.03 5.99
C GLU A 29 -2.00 -21.97 5.09
N SER A 30 -1.64 -22.37 3.87
CA SER A 30 -1.19 -21.42 2.86
C SER A 30 -2.33 -20.46 2.55
N ARG A 31 -2.33 -19.30 3.21
CA ARG A 31 -3.16 -18.18 2.78
C ARG A 31 -2.53 -17.69 1.49
N GLU A 32 -3.26 -17.79 0.39
CA GLU A 32 -2.89 -17.04 -0.80
C GLU A 32 -3.18 -15.57 -0.52
N PRO A 33 -2.34 -14.64 -1.00
CA PRO A 33 -2.67 -13.23 -0.89
C PRO A 33 -3.97 -12.97 -1.64
N GLU A 34 -4.87 -12.22 -1.02
CA GLU A 34 -6.12 -11.83 -1.67
C GLU A 34 -5.80 -11.01 -2.92
N LYS A 35 -6.55 -11.26 -3.99
CA LYS A 35 -6.44 -10.46 -5.21
C LYS A 35 -6.85 -9.03 -4.87
N MET A 36 -6.00 -8.07 -5.23
CA MET A 36 -6.30 -6.65 -5.12
C MET A 36 -7.58 -6.30 -5.88
N GLY A 37 -8.56 -5.76 -5.15
CA GLY A 37 -9.87 -5.38 -5.70
C GLY A 37 -9.75 -4.30 -6.78
N ASN A 38 -10.51 -4.45 -7.87
CA ASN A 38 -10.56 -3.55 -9.02
C ASN A 38 -9.18 -3.05 -9.51
N SER A 39 -8.17 -3.94 -9.56
CA SER A 39 -6.80 -3.58 -9.97
C SER A 39 -6.66 -3.33 -11.49
N ASP A 40 -7.63 -3.79 -12.28
CA ASP A 40 -7.73 -3.59 -13.72
C ASP A 40 -8.65 -2.42 -14.12
N PHE A 41 -9.36 -1.81 -13.17
CA PHE A 41 -10.30 -0.70 -13.37
C PHE A 41 -11.53 -1.02 -14.22
N GLU A 42 -11.87 -2.30 -14.36
CA GLU A 42 -13.02 -2.74 -15.14
C GLU A 42 -14.32 -2.80 -14.33
N GLU A 43 -14.25 -2.67 -13.00
CA GLU A 43 -15.46 -2.62 -12.18
C GLU A 43 -16.22 -1.31 -12.40
N PRO A 44 -17.57 -1.34 -12.48
CA PRO A 44 -18.39 -0.15 -12.68
C PRO A 44 -18.09 0.94 -11.65
N THR A 45 -17.81 2.15 -12.13
CA THR A 45 -17.61 3.33 -11.28
C THR A 45 -18.87 4.17 -11.20
N GLU A 46 -19.20 4.67 -10.01
CA GLU A 46 -20.09 5.82 -9.85
C GLU A 46 -19.26 7.11 -9.96
N GLU A 47 -19.89 8.24 -10.29
CA GLU A 47 -19.19 9.52 -10.48
C GLU A 47 -18.24 9.83 -9.29
N TYR A 48 -16.93 9.81 -9.55
CA TYR A 48 -15.83 9.98 -8.58
C TYR A 48 -15.59 8.86 -7.56
N LYS A 49 -16.21 7.69 -7.71
CA LYS A 49 -15.97 6.51 -6.86
C LYS A 49 -15.43 5.37 -7.70
N ILE A 50 -14.13 5.12 -7.52
CA ILE A 50 -13.46 3.95 -8.08
C ILE A 50 -13.49 2.88 -6.99
N PRO A 51 -14.16 1.72 -7.21
CA PRO A 51 -14.19 0.65 -6.22
C PRO A 51 -12.77 0.30 -5.76
N ASN A 52 -12.54 0.23 -4.44
CA ASN A 52 -11.23 -0.08 -3.84
C ASN A 52 -10.09 0.90 -4.15
N TRP A 53 -10.38 2.11 -4.64
CA TRP A 53 -9.37 3.16 -4.85
C TRP A 53 -9.90 4.52 -4.39
N VAL A 54 -9.02 5.33 -3.83
CA VAL A 54 -9.33 6.69 -3.38
C VAL A 54 -8.33 7.68 -3.98
N PRO A 55 -8.74 8.93 -4.31
CA PRO A 55 -7.80 9.96 -4.68
C PRO A 55 -6.76 10.20 -3.58
N TYR A 56 -5.50 10.42 -3.97
CA TYR A 56 -4.40 10.74 -3.05
C TYR A 56 -4.71 11.99 -2.21
N LEU A 57 -5.39 12.97 -2.81
CA LEU A 57 -5.90 14.16 -2.13
C LEU A 57 -7.42 14.12 -2.12
N ASN A 58 -8.01 14.11 -0.93
CA ASN A 58 -9.45 14.14 -0.73
C ASN A 58 -9.82 15.26 0.27
N PRO A 59 -10.51 16.33 -0.16
CA PRO A 59 -11.03 16.55 -1.52
C PRO A 59 -9.93 16.81 -2.57
N PRO A 60 -10.20 16.55 -3.86
CA PRO A 60 -9.27 16.88 -4.94
C PRO A 60 -8.91 18.37 -4.96
N VAL A 61 -7.68 18.68 -5.36
CA VAL A 61 -7.22 20.07 -5.51
C VAL A 61 -7.77 20.65 -6.81
N GLU A 62 -8.00 21.96 -6.82
CA GLU A 62 -8.45 22.68 -8.02
C GLU A 62 -7.54 22.36 -9.22
N ASN A 63 -8.15 22.15 -10.38
CA ASN A 63 -7.51 21.76 -11.64
C ASN A 63 -6.86 20.36 -11.65
N THR A 64 -7.15 19.50 -10.66
CA THR A 64 -6.76 18.07 -10.70
C THR A 64 -7.97 17.18 -10.94
N LYS A 65 -7.80 16.05 -11.63
CA LYS A 65 -8.86 15.05 -11.83
C LYS A 65 -8.31 13.63 -11.79
N VAL A 66 -9.12 12.72 -11.24
CA VAL A 66 -8.94 11.27 -11.29
C VAL A 66 -10.19 10.68 -11.94
N ILE A 67 -10.05 10.04 -13.10
CA ILE A 67 -11.18 9.58 -13.92
C ILE A 67 -10.89 8.17 -14.44
N VAL A 68 -11.88 7.27 -14.41
CA VAL A 68 -11.83 6.01 -15.17
C VAL A 68 -12.38 6.28 -16.57
N THR A 69 -11.63 5.91 -17.61
CA THR A 69 -11.93 6.24 -19.01
C THR A 69 -11.60 5.08 -19.94
N ASP A 70 -12.28 5.03 -21.10
CA ASP A 70 -12.01 4.11 -22.21
C ASP A 70 -11.27 4.78 -23.39
N GLU A 71 -10.75 6.01 -23.20
CA GLU A 71 -9.92 6.69 -24.20
C GLU A 71 -8.65 5.91 -24.53
N GLU A 72 -7.97 5.42 -23.49
CA GLU A 72 -6.78 4.58 -23.59
C GLU A 72 -6.78 3.55 -22.46
N ALA A 73 -6.34 2.32 -22.75
CA ALA A 73 -6.20 1.27 -21.75
C ALA A 73 -5.02 0.36 -22.12
N TYR A 74 -4.26 -0.09 -21.11
CA TYR A 74 -3.19 -1.08 -21.33
C TYR A 74 -3.77 -2.48 -21.57
N THR A 75 -4.80 -2.83 -20.81
CA THR A 75 -5.56 -4.08 -20.87
C THR A 75 -7.03 -3.77 -20.62
N GLY A 76 -7.94 -4.60 -21.13
CA GLY A 76 -9.37 -4.39 -20.91
C GLY A 76 -9.93 -3.23 -21.72
N LYS A 77 -10.97 -2.58 -21.19
CA LYS A 77 -11.63 -1.43 -21.82
C LYS A 77 -11.27 -0.12 -21.12
N TYR A 78 -10.99 -0.15 -19.83
CA TYR A 78 -10.87 1.03 -18.99
C TYR A 78 -9.48 1.17 -18.38
N SER A 79 -9.09 2.41 -18.08
CA SER A 79 -7.93 2.72 -17.24
C SER A 79 -8.16 4.01 -16.46
N ILE A 80 -7.28 4.28 -15.48
CA ILE A 80 -7.28 5.56 -14.77
C ILE A 80 -6.50 6.61 -15.57
N LYS A 81 -7.17 7.74 -15.82
CA LYS A 81 -6.58 8.99 -16.27
C LYS A 81 -6.41 9.93 -15.09
N LEU A 82 -5.16 10.34 -14.87
CA LEU A 82 -4.78 11.39 -13.93
C LEU A 82 -4.55 12.67 -14.73
N VAL A 83 -5.26 13.74 -14.36
CA VAL A 83 -5.06 15.07 -14.94
C VAL A 83 -4.45 15.96 -13.88
N ASP A 84 -3.21 16.40 -14.12
CA ASP A 84 -2.51 17.35 -13.27
C ASP A 84 -2.49 18.74 -13.91
N GLY A 85 -3.28 19.65 -13.36
CA GLY A 85 -3.30 21.07 -13.72
C GLY A 85 -2.75 21.97 -12.62
N ASN A 86 -2.14 21.42 -11.56
CA ASN A 86 -1.69 22.17 -10.39
C ASN A 86 -0.18 22.06 -10.22
N GLU A 87 0.54 23.19 -10.28
CA GLU A 87 2.01 23.19 -10.17
C GLU A 87 2.54 22.98 -8.74
N GLY A 88 1.67 23.02 -7.72
CA GLY A 88 2.06 23.00 -6.30
C GLY A 88 1.74 21.71 -5.55
N GLN A 89 1.06 20.75 -6.19
CA GLN A 89 0.61 19.49 -5.58
C GLN A 89 0.65 18.37 -6.62
N SER A 90 0.70 17.12 -6.18
CA SER A 90 0.62 15.96 -7.09
C SER A 90 -0.78 15.36 -7.09
N VAL A 91 -1.19 14.83 -8.25
CA VAL A 91 -2.40 14.01 -8.40
C VAL A 91 -2.05 12.52 -8.34
N GLY A 92 -2.92 11.71 -7.74
CA GLY A 92 -2.71 10.27 -7.65
C GLY A 92 -3.91 9.53 -7.08
N VAL A 93 -3.77 8.21 -6.97
CA VAL A 93 -4.73 7.32 -6.32
C VAL A 93 -4.02 6.40 -5.34
N ILE A 94 -4.72 6.02 -4.28
CA ILE A 94 -4.28 5.08 -3.26
C ILE A 94 -5.26 3.91 -3.29
N SER A 95 -4.75 2.69 -3.22
CA SER A 95 -5.60 1.51 -3.12
C SER A 95 -6.30 1.43 -1.76
N GLY A 96 -7.36 0.66 -1.69
CA GLY A 96 -7.90 0.15 -0.43
C GLY A 96 -6.85 -0.67 0.32
N ILE A 97 -7.14 -0.94 1.59
CA ILE A 97 -6.31 -1.77 2.45
C ILE A 97 -6.12 -3.15 1.80
N GLN A 98 -4.87 -3.60 1.71
CA GLN A 98 -4.51 -4.93 1.23
C GLN A 98 -4.16 -5.83 2.42
N ASN A 99 -4.67 -7.06 2.40
CA ASN A 99 -4.32 -8.06 3.40
C ASN A 99 -2.94 -8.65 3.08
N ILE A 100 -1.92 -8.20 3.82
CA ILE A 100 -0.56 -8.74 3.72
C ILE A 100 -0.37 -9.93 4.67
N ILE A 101 0.42 -10.91 4.24
CA ILE A 101 0.81 -12.06 5.05
C ILE A 101 2.23 -11.78 5.58
N PRO A 102 2.46 -11.90 6.90
CA PRO A 102 3.79 -11.74 7.47
C PRO A 102 4.83 -12.63 6.78
N ASP A 103 6.07 -12.14 6.72
CA ASP A 103 7.22 -12.86 6.14
C ASP A 103 7.08 -13.22 4.65
N LYS A 104 6.16 -12.57 3.93
CA LYS A 104 6.06 -12.63 2.47
C LYS A 104 6.60 -11.34 1.84
N THR A 105 7.24 -11.49 0.68
CA THR A 105 7.67 -10.38 -0.17
C THR A 105 6.64 -10.16 -1.26
N TYR A 106 6.25 -8.91 -1.48
CA TYR A 106 5.31 -8.49 -2.49
C TYR A 106 6.00 -7.60 -3.53
N ILE A 107 5.46 -7.59 -4.75
CA ILE A 107 5.92 -6.70 -5.82
C ILE A 107 4.69 -5.95 -6.34
N ALA A 108 4.71 -4.62 -6.21
CA ALA A 108 3.76 -3.76 -6.88
C ALA A 108 4.26 -3.42 -8.29
N SER A 109 3.36 -3.37 -9.27
CA SER A 109 3.69 -3.04 -10.66
C SER A 109 2.53 -2.31 -11.30
N VAL A 110 2.85 -1.41 -12.23
CA VAL A 110 1.90 -0.50 -12.87
C VAL A 110 2.36 -0.16 -14.27
N TYR A 111 1.42 -0.10 -15.21
CA TYR A 111 1.66 0.42 -16.55
C TYR A 111 1.14 1.85 -16.60
N ALA A 112 2.03 2.79 -16.90
CA ALA A 112 1.69 4.20 -17.03
C ALA A 112 2.08 4.71 -18.41
N LYS A 113 1.20 5.49 -19.03
CA LYS A 113 1.48 6.24 -20.24
C LYS A 113 1.37 7.72 -19.95
N MET A 114 2.41 8.47 -20.30
CA MET A 114 2.40 9.93 -20.24
C MET A 114 1.85 10.46 -21.57
N VAL A 115 0.86 11.35 -21.50
CA VAL A 115 0.12 11.86 -22.67
C VAL A 115 0.48 13.33 -22.98
N ASP A 116 1.30 13.99 -22.16
CA ASP A 116 1.80 15.35 -22.42
C ASP A 116 3.31 15.44 -22.14
N GLU A 117 4.07 15.88 -23.15
CA GLU A 117 5.53 15.99 -23.14
C GLU A 117 6.01 17.32 -22.54
N ASN A 118 5.11 18.30 -22.38
CA ASN A 118 5.45 19.68 -22.06
C ASN A 118 5.20 20.08 -20.60
N LYS A 119 4.80 19.15 -19.72
CA LYS A 119 4.63 19.40 -18.29
C LYS A 119 5.43 18.40 -17.44
N PRO A 120 6.26 18.87 -16.49
CA PRO A 120 7.13 17.98 -15.73
C PRO A 120 6.34 17.24 -14.65
N GLY A 121 6.19 15.92 -14.84
CA GLY A 121 6.06 14.95 -13.76
C GLY A 121 4.65 14.54 -13.37
N ALA A 122 4.33 13.26 -13.58
CA ALA A 122 3.36 12.57 -12.74
C ALA A 122 4.16 11.85 -11.63
N ASN A 123 3.94 12.21 -10.37
CA ASN A 123 4.52 11.47 -9.25
C ASN A 123 3.62 10.27 -8.96
N LEU A 124 4.08 9.07 -9.33
CA LEU A 124 3.43 7.84 -8.91
C LEU A 124 4.00 7.42 -7.56
N ILE A 125 3.24 7.67 -6.49
CA ILE A 125 3.61 7.25 -5.14
C ILE A 125 2.87 5.94 -4.85
N LEU A 126 3.57 4.81 -4.93
CA LEU A 126 3.11 3.55 -4.37
C LEU A 126 3.38 3.59 -2.86
N LEU A 127 2.34 3.85 -2.07
CA LEU A 127 2.40 3.73 -0.62
C LEU A 127 2.19 2.27 -0.25
N GLU A 128 3.26 1.61 0.17
CA GLU A 128 3.19 0.33 0.88
C GLU A 128 2.72 0.59 2.32
N LEU A 129 1.68 -0.13 2.76
CA LEU A 129 1.23 -0.20 4.16
C LEU A 129 1.51 -1.58 4.72
#